data_AF-A0A8C6GLD9-F1
#
_entry.id   AF-A0A8C6GLD9-F1
#
_cell.length_a   1.000
_cell.length_b   1.000
_cell.length_c   1.000
_cell.angle_alpha   90.00
_cell.angle_beta   90.00
_cell.angle_gamma   90.00
#
_symmetry.space_group_name_H-M   'P 1'
#
loop_
_entity.id
_entity.type
_entity.pdbx_description
1 polymer ?
#
loop_
_entity_poly.entity_id
_entity_poly.type
_entity_poly.pdbx_seq_one_letter_code
_entity_poly.pdbx_strand_id
1 'polypeptide(L)'
;MRFKGKVDCWIGLHRESSEHTWKWTDNTEYNNMIPIRGVETYAYLSNNGISSSRSYVVRMWICSKPNNYSLHCQTPPFKHLPRDSS
;
A
#
# COMPACT_ATOMS: atom_id res chain seq x y z
N MET A 1 25.68 10.40 -8.39
CA MET A 1 24.43 11.18 -8.51
C MET A 1 23.59 10.97 -7.26
N ARG A 2 23.32 12.03 -6.49
CA ARG A 2 22.33 11.98 -5.39
C ARG A 2 20.99 12.44 -5.96
N PHE A 3 20.04 11.53 -6.14
CA PHE A 3 18.66 11.89 -6.51
C PHE A 3 17.98 12.54 -5.30
N LYS A 4 18.22 13.84 -5.12
CA LYS A 4 17.50 14.68 -4.16
C LYS A 4 16.28 15.30 -4.84
N GLY A 5 15.49 14.48 -5.52
CA GLY A 5 14.24 14.86 -6.18
C GLY A 5 13.13 13.96 -5.64
N LYS A 6 12.03 14.56 -5.20
CA LYS A 6 10.82 13.81 -4.83
C LYS A 6 10.34 13.12 -6.10
N VAL A 7 10.53 11.81 -6.19
CA VAL A 7 10.18 11.06 -7.40
C VAL A 7 8.72 10.69 -7.32
N ASP A 8 7.98 11.03 -8.36
CA ASP A 8 6.63 10.52 -8.52
C ASP A 8 6.69 9.02 -8.81
N CYS A 9 5.96 8.23 -8.05
CA CYS A 9 6.01 6.77 -8.14
C CYS A 9 4.61 6.19 -8.33
N TRP A 10 4.47 5.25 -9.25
CA TRP A 10 3.28 4.41 -9.36
C TRP A 10 3.03 3.63 -8.07
N ILE A 11 1.76 3.51 -7.73
CA ILE A 11 1.26 2.60 -6.69
C ILE A 11 0.29 1.61 -7.32
N GLY A 12 0.07 0.48 -6.65
CA GLY A 12 -0.80 -0.61 -7.13
C GLY A 12 -2.30 -0.29 -7.07
N LEU A 13 -2.71 0.88 -7.55
CA LEU A 13 -4.09 1.34 -7.51
C LEU A 13 -4.53 1.78 -8.92
N HIS A 14 -5.66 1.25 -9.37
CA HIS A 14 -6.19 1.47 -10.72
C HIS A 14 -7.72 1.53 -10.72
N ARG A 15 -8.30 1.98 -11.84
CA ARG A 15 -9.73 1.92 -12.14
C ARG A 15 -9.95 1.74 -13.64
N GLU A 16 -11.14 1.29 -14.01
CA GLU A 16 -11.46 1.00 -15.42
C GLU A 16 -11.77 2.27 -16.22
N SER A 17 -12.48 3.24 -15.62
CA SER A 17 -12.74 4.56 -16.20
C SER A 17 -12.88 5.62 -15.11
N SER A 18 -13.04 6.89 -15.49
CA SER A 18 -13.25 8.00 -14.54
C SER A 18 -14.48 7.83 -13.63
N GLU A 19 -15.44 7.00 -14.03
CA GLU A 19 -16.70 6.73 -13.32
C GLU A 19 -16.58 5.53 -12.36
N HIS A 20 -15.56 4.69 -12.53
CA HIS A 20 -15.37 3.49 -11.71
C HIS A 20 -14.63 3.80 -10.40
N THR A 21 -14.91 2.98 -9.39
CA THR A 21 -14.20 3.00 -8.11
C THR A 21 -12.75 2.56 -8.28
N TRP A 22 -11.87 3.10 -7.44
CA TRP A 22 -10.47 2.68 -7.38
C TRP A 22 -10.35 1.32 -6.73
N LYS A 23 -9.51 0.45 -7.29
CA LYS A 23 -9.22 -0.89 -6.78
C LYS A 23 -7.71 -1.08 -6.62
N TRP A 24 -7.34 -1.83 -5.60
CA TRP A 24 -5.98 -2.34 -5.41
C TRP A 24 -5.70 -3.50 -6.37
N THR A 25 -4.43 -3.90 -6.49
CA THR A 25 -4.01 -5.03 -7.34
C THR A 25 -4.63 -6.37 -6.99
N ASP A 26 -5.19 -6.52 -5.78
CA ASP A 26 -5.94 -7.70 -5.34
C ASP A 26 -7.45 -7.58 -5.60
N ASN A 27 -7.88 -6.59 -6.39
CA ASN A 27 -9.26 -6.24 -6.70
C ASN A 27 -10.11 -5.73 -5.53
N THR A 28 -9.53 -5.51 -4.35
CA THR A 28 -10.25 -4.88 -3.24
C THR A 28 -10.46 -3.40 -3.52
N GLU A 29 -11.61 -2.87 -3.10
CA GLU A 29 -11.92 -1.45 -3.31
C GLU A 29 -11.07 -0.56 -2.41
N TYR A 30 -10.65 0.58 -2.96
CA TYR A 30 -10.00 1.63 -2.21
C TYR A 30 -10.98 2.28 -1.23
N ASN A 31 -10.56 2.44 0.02
CA ASN A 31 -11.39 2.99 1.09
C ASN A 31 -11.62 4.51 1.00
N ASN A 32 -11.09 5.19 -0.03
CA ASN A 32 -11.25 6.62 -0.27
C ASN A 32 -10.80 7.54 0.89
N MET A 33 -9.91 7.06 1.77
CA MET A 33 -9.39 7.87 2.89
C MET A 33 -8.57 9.09 2.43
N ILE A 34 -7.90 8.99 1.29
CA ILE A 34 -7.17 10.11 0.67
C ILE A 34 -7.76 10.33 -0.73
N PRO A 35 -8.25 11.53 -1.05
CA PRO A 35 -8.80 11.80 -2.37
C PRO A 35 -7.70 11.71 -3.44
N ILE A 36 -8.01 11.00 -4.52
CA ILE A 36 -7.11 10.82 -5.66
C ILE A 36 -7.43 11.89 -6.69
N ARG A 37 -6.41 12.69 -7.07
CA ARG A 37 -6.60 13.78 -8.03
C ARG A 37 -6.55 13.29 -9.47
N GLY A 38 -7.28 13.96 -10.35
CA GLY A 38 -7.28 13.71 -11.80
C GLY A 38 -8.31 12.68 -12.27
N VAL A 39 -8.38 12.50 -13.59
CA VAL A 39 -9.43 11.72 -14.27
C VAL A 39 -8.92 10.44 -14.91
N GLU A 40 -7.63 10.13 -14.74
CA GLU A 40 -6.98 9.01 -15.41
C GLU A 40 -7.13 7.71 -14.59
N THR A 41 -6.64 6.59 -15.13
CA THR A 41 -6.97 5.24 -14.67
C THR A 41 -5.93 4.59 -13.76
N TYR A 42 -4.72 5.13 -13.65
CA TYR A 42 -3.65 4.60 -12.80
C TYR A 42 -3.20 5.63 -11.78
N ALA A 43 -2.99 5.23 -10.52
CA ALA A 43 -2.62 6.14 -9.46
C ALA A 43 -1.11 6.15 -9.21
N TYR A 44 -0.57 7.34 -8.93
CA TYR A 44 0.80 7.55 -8.52
C TYR A 44 0.86 8.48 -7.30
N LEU A 45 1.89 8.28 -6.48
CA LEU A 45 2.25 9.19 -5.41
C LEU A 45 3.04 10.35 -5.98
N SER A 46 2.63 11.54 -5.58
CA SER A 46 3.29 12.81 -5.85
C SER A 46 3.58 13.52 -4.53
N ASN A 47 4.33 14.62 -4.58
CA ASN A 47 4.57 15.42 -3.39
C ASN A 47 3.28 15.95 -2.71
N ASN A 48 2.19 16.08 -3.46
CA ASN A 48 0.95 16.66 -2.95
C ASN A 48 -0.05 15.57 -2.50
N GLY A 49 0.31 14.29 -2.55
CA GLY A 49 -0.58 13.16 -2.29
C GLY A 49 -0.75 12.25 -3.52
N ILE A 50 -1.90 11.59 -3.63
CA ILE A 50 -2.19 10.63 -4.71
C ILE A 50 -2.81 11.36 -5.90
N SER A 51 -2.28 11.13 -7.10
CA SER A 51 -2.80 11.66 -8.37
C SER A 51 -2.90 10.55 -9.40
N SER A 52 -3.62 10.78 -10.50
CA SER A 52 -3.84 9.80 -11.56
C SER A 52 -3.16 10.19 -12.86
N SER A 53 -2.68 9.20 -13.61
CA SER A 53 -2.11 9.38 -14.94
C SER A 53 -2.34 8.15 -15.81
N ARG A 54 -2.02 8.25 -17.10
CA ARG A 54 -2.13 7.15 -18.06
C ARG A 54 -0.99 6.16 -17.86
N SER A 55 -1.24 4.87 -18.09
CA SER A 55 -0.28 3.79 -17.87
C SER A 55 1.05 3.93 -18.62
N TYR A 56 1.05 4.60 -19.77
CA TYR A 56 2.25 4.77 -20.59
C TYR A 56 3.24 5.81 -20.04
N VAL A 57 2.86 6.57 -19.01
CA VAL A 57 3.76 7.55 -18.40
C VAL A 57 4.85 6.83 -17.60
N VAL A 58 6.11 7.06 -17.98
CA VAL A 58 7.24 6.44 -17.29
C VAL A 58 7.42 7.08 -15.91
N ARG A 59 7.29 6.27 -14.85
CA ARG A 59 7.56 6.65 -13.46
C ARG A 59 8.21 5.47 -12.74
N MET A 60 8.81 5.73 -11.58
CA MET A 60 9.26 4.66 -10.68
C MET A 60 8.05 3.92 -10.09
N TRP A 61 8.27 2.71 -9.56
CA TRP A 61 7.20 1.89 -8.98
C TRP A 61 7.54 1.54 -7.54
N ILE A 62 6.52 1.51 -6.69
CA ILE A 62 6.63 0.99 -5.32
C ILE A 62 5.93 -0.35 -5.26
N CYS A 63 6.64 -1.38 -4.81
CA CYS A 63 6.08 -2.71 -4.57
C CYS A 63 5.88 -2.93 -3.07
N SER A 64 4.72 -3.47 -2.70
CA SER A 64 4.41 -3.88 -1.33
C SER A 64 4.09 -5.37 -1.28
N LYS A 65 4.65 -6.08 -0.32
CA LYS A 65 4.31 -7.48 -0.02
C LYS A 65 4.20 -7.63 1.51
N PRO A 66 3.17 -8.31 2.03
CA PRO A 66 3.11 -8.60 3.45
C PRO A 66 4.33 -9.42 3.86
N ASN A 67 4.93 -9.04 4.98
CA ASN A 67 6.05 -9.78 5.53
C ASN A 67 5.51 -11.03 6.25
N ASN A 68 5.87 -12.23 5.78
CA ASN A 68 5.38 -13.49 6.34
C ASN A 68 6.07 -13.85 7.69
N TYR A 69 7.13 -13.12 8.07
CA TYR A 69 7.84 -13.38 9.33
C TYR A 69 7.06 -12.95 10.59
N SER A 70 5.90 -12.31 10.47
CA SER A 70 5.06 -11.89 11.61
C SER A 70 4.32 -13.03 12.31
N LEU A 71 4.27 -14.24 11.72
CA LEU A 71 3.62 -15.42 12.33
C LEU A 71 4.55 -16.22 13.25
N HIS A 72 5.86 -15.96 13.27
CA HIS A 72 6.81 -16.76 14.07
C HIS A 72 7.10 -16.20 15.47
N CYS A 73 6.53 -15.05 15.83
CA CYS A 73 6.73 -14.47 17.17
C CYS A 73 5.39 -14.07 17.81
N GLN A 74 4.42 -14.97 17.82
CA GLN A 74 3.33 -14.87 18.79
C GLN A 74 3.51 -15.94 19.88
N THR A 75 3.74 -15.42 21.08
CA THR A 75 3.67 -16.06 22.41
C THR A 75 4.72 -17.15 22.75
N PRO A 76 5.66 -16.89 23.68
CA PRO A 76 6.14 -17.98 24.52
C PRO A 76 4.93 -18.53 25.29
N PRO A 77 4.74 -19.86 25.40
CA PRO A 77 3.72 -20.39 26.29
C PRO A 77 4.14 -20.01 27.71
N PHE A 78 3.43 -19.07 28.33
CA PHE A 78 3.41 -18.92 29.78
C PHE A 78 2.90 -20.25 30.35
N LYS A 79 3.81 -21.18 30.60
CA LYS A 79 3.50 -22.33 31.46
C LYS A 79 3.28 -21.74 32.85
N HIS A 80 2.03 -21.78 33.30
CA HIS A 80 1.69 -21.68 34.71
C HIS A 80 2.59 -22.64 35.48
N LEU A 81 3.52 -22.11 36.27
CA LEU A 81 4.08 -22.84 37.40
C LEU A 81 2.95 -22.99 38.43
N PRO A 82 2.61 -24.20 38.88
CA PRO A 82 1.74 -24.36 40.03
C PRO A 82 2.43 -23.74 41.25
N ARG A 83 1.64 -22.99 41.99
CA ARG A 83 1.95 -22.48 43.31
C ARG A 83 2.01 -23.68 44.25
N ASP A 84 3.18 -24.30 44.41
CA ASP A 84 3.39 -25.24 45.50
C ASP A 84 3.68 -24.45 46.78
N SER A 85 2.63 -24.33 47.57
CA SER A 85 2.64 -24.12 49.00
C SER A 85 3.06 -25.41 49.71
N SER A 86 4.19 -25.40 50.41
CA SER A 86 4.34 -25.87 51.80
C SER A 86 5.75 -25.62 52.32
#